data_AF-A0A1E5STJ9-F1
#
_entry.id   AF-A0A1E5STJ9-F1
#
_cell.length_a   1.000
_cell.length_b   1.000
_cell.length_c   1.000
_cell.angle_alpha   90.00
_cell.angle_beta   90.00
_cell.angle_gamma   90.00
#
_symmetry.space_group_name_H-M   'P 1'
#
loop_
_entity.id
_entity.type
_entity.pdbx_description
1 polymer ?
#
loop_
_entity_poly.entity_id
_entity_poly.type
_entity_poly.pdbx_seq_one_letter_code
_entity_poly.pdbx_strand_id
1 'polypeptide(L)'
;MDVKIGALDGTVDSLFSVPAGQWEAVLGIKPILTTYTEDGKFNSDYISLEGELLQSKGGAWELKGDSLFLTEDGQTTAYFFDWREGKAGFIGYLDWDNDGHADDLYEGVQIKK
;
A
#
# COMPACT_ATOMS: atom_id res chain seq x y z
N MET A 1 9.04 25.50 18.03
CA MET A 1 7.88 25.32 17.12
C MET A 1 7.73 23.83 17.04
N ASP A 2 6.87 23.28 17.89
CA ASP A 2 6.71 21.84 18.02
C ASP A 2 5.78 21.34 16.93
N VAL A 3 6.31 20.48 16.06
CA VAL A 3 5.50 19.74 15.09
C VAL A 3 4.69 18.73 15.90
N LYS A 4 3.39 18.96 16.01
CA LYS A 4 2.47 17.98 16.58
C LYS A 4 2.21 16.93 15.48
N ILE A 5 2.74 15.73 15.68
CA ILE A 5 2.40 14.56 14.88
C ILE A 5 1.17 13.92 15.55
N GLY A 6 0.04 13.87 14.85
CA GLY A 6 -1.27 13.44 15.36
C GLY A 6 -1.29 12.01 15.90
N ALA A 7 -0.48 11.11 15.34
CA ALA A 7 -0.47 9.69 15.69
C ALA A 7 0.00 9.31 17.12
N LEU A 8 0.47 10.27 17.96
CA LEU A 8 1.02 9.96 19.30
C LEU A 8 0.01 10.02 20.46
N ASP A 9 -1.20 10.54 20.26
CA ASP A 9 -2.22 10.55 21.31
C ASP A 9 -2.98 9.21 21.43
N GLY A 10 -2.65 8.25 20.56
CA GLY A 10 -3.25 6.92 20.54
C GLY A 10 -4.63 6.88 19.88
N THR A 11 -5.08 7.98 19.28
CA THR A 11 -6.25 8.00 18.41
C THR A 11 -5.82 7.77 16.98
N VAL A 12 -6.14 6.58 16.45
CA VAL A 12 -6.08 6.33 15.01
C VAL A 12 -7.17 7.18 14.37
N ASP A 13 -6.80 8.06 13.44
CA ASP A 13 -7.78 8.91 12.73
C ASP A 13 -8.66 8.03 11.83
N SER A 14 -8.03 7.30 10.91
CA SER A 14 -8.70 6.26 10.12
C SER A 14 -7.95 4.92 10.13
N LEU A 15 -8.71 3.83 10.25
CA LEU A 15 -8.23 2.45 10.04
C LEU A 15 -8.95 1.84 8.85
N PHE A 16 -8.19 1.54 7.79
CA PHE A 16 -8.71 0.79 6.65
C PHE A 16 -8.33 -0.69 6.77
N SER A 17 -9.33 -1.55 7.02
CA SER A 17 -9.13 -2.99 7.14
C SER A 17 -10.12 -3.76 6.29
N VAL A 18 -9.61 -4.52 5.32
CA VAL A 18 -10.40 -5.45 4.52
C VAL A 18 -10.07 -6.88 4.97
N PRO A 19 -11.02 -7.62 5.59
CA PRO A 19 -10.74 -8.96 6.06
C PRO A 19 -10.28 -9.89 4.94
N ALA A 20 -9.41 -10.85 5.28
CA ALA A 20 -8.96 -11.87 4.33
C ALA A 20 -10.17 -12.59 3.71
N GLY A 21 -10.20 -12.68 2.37
CA GLY A 21 -11.29 -13.28 1.61
C GLY A 21 -12.52 -12.37 1.40
N GLN A 22 -12.54 -11.15 1.94
CA GLN A 22 -13.61 -10.16 1.72
C GLN A 22 -13.25 -9.10 0.68
N TRP A 23 -12.07 -9.18 0.06
CA TRP A 23 -11.54 -8.19 -0.88
C TRP A 23 -12.53 -7.83 -1.99
N GLU A 24 -12.99 -8.82 -2.74
CA GLU A 24 -13.90 -8.62 -3.87
C GLU A 24 -15.27 -8.08 -3.42
N ALA A 25 -15.75 -8.53 -2.26
CA ALA A 25 -17.04 -8.11 -1.72
C ALA A 25 -17.03 -6.66 -1.22
N VAL A 26 -15.91 -6.20 -0.66
CA VAL A 26 -15.76 -4.86 -0.09
C VAL A 26 -15.35 -3.83 -1.14
N LEU A 27 -14.41 -4.19 -2.02
CA LEU A 27 -13.80 -3.24 -2.97
C LEU A 27 -14.36 -3.33 -4.38
N GLY A 28 -15.11 -4.39 -4.72
CA GLY A 28 -15.68 -4.56 -6.05
C GLY A 28 -14.64 -4.77 -7.16
N ILE A 29 -13.41 -5.14 -6.80
CA ILE A 29 -12.30 -5.43 -7.72
C ILE A 29 -11.59 -6.71 -7.27
N LYS A 30 -10.85 -7.35 -8.19
CA LYS A 30 -9.95 -8.46 -7.84
C LYS A 30 -8.77 -7.95 -7.01
N PRO A 31 -8.06 -8.85 -6.29
CA PRO A 31 -6.81 -8.51 -5.64
C PRO A 31 -5.85 -7.82 -6.60
N ILE A 32 -5.28 -6.70 -6.17
CA ILE A 32 -4.34 -5.91 -6.99
C ILE A 32 -3.13 -6.77 -7.33
N LEU A 33 -2.73 -6.75 -8.60
CA LEU A 33 -1.54 -7.46 -9.07
C LEU A 33 -0.38 -6.49 -9.21
N THR A 34 0.59 -6.56 -8.30
CA THR A 34 1.80 -5.76 -8.37
C THR A 34 2.97 -6.58 -8.89
N THR A 35 3.60 -6.09 -9.96
CA THR A 35 4.83 -6.64 -10.54
C THR A 35 6.00 -5.72 -10.21
N TYR A 36 7.06 -6.27 -9.63
CA TYR A 36 8.33 -5.56 -9.37
C TYR A 36 9.40 -6.08 -10.32
N THR A 37 10.05 -5.19 -11.05
CA THR A 37 11.12 -5.52 -12.00
C THR A 37 12.49 -5.18 -11.45
N GLU A 38 13.53 -5.93 -11.88
CA GLU A 38 14.92 -5.76 -11.40
C GLU A 38 15.51 -4.38 -11.73
N ASP A 39 14.98 -3.68 -12.73
CA ASP A 39 15.38 -2.30 -13.08
C ASP A 39 14.78 -1.24 -12.16
N GLY A 40 14.18 -1.65 -11.03
CA GLY A 40 13.64 -0.75 -10.02
C GLY A 40 12.30 -0.14 -10.39
N LYS A 41 11.52 -0.75 -11.30
CA LYS A 41 10.16 -0.32 -11.62
C LYS A 41 9.11 -1.25 -11.05
N PHE A 42 7.97 -0.70 -10.69
CA PHE A 42 6.81 -1.49 -10.29
C PHE A 42 5.59 -1.09 -11.11
N ASN A 43 4.65 -2.02 -11.24
CA ASN A 43 3.36 -1.80 -11.86
C ASN A 43 2.27 -2.56 -11.10
N SER A 44 1.20 -1.87 -10.74
CA SER A 44 0.03 -2.37 -10.05
C SER A 44 -1.19 -2.30 -10.97
N ASP A 45 -1.74 -3.46 -11.29
CA ASP A 45 -2.94 -3.60 -12.12
C ASP A 45 -4.19 -3.77 -11.26
N TYR A 46 -5.18 -2.91 -11.51
CA TYR A 46 -6.50 -2.91 -10.89
C TYR A 46 -7.47 -3.56 -11.86
N ILE A 47 -8.00 -4.72 -11.48
CA ILE A 47 -8.79 -5.57 -12.36
C ILE A 47 -10.22 -5.68 -11.80
N SER A 48 -11.22 -5.51 -12.65
CA SER A 48 -12.62 -5.69 -12.30
C SER A 48 -12.94 -7.14 -11.90
N LEU A 49 -14.09 -7.37 -11.28
CA LEU A 49 -14.56 -8.73 -10.98
C LEU A 49 -14.73 -9.57 -12.25
N GLU A 50 -15.12 -8.93 -13.35
CA GLU A 50 -15.25 -9.51 -14.70
C GLU A 50 -13.89 -9.83 -15.34
N GLY A 51 -12.79 -9.30 -14.81
CA GLY A 51 -11.44 -9.51 -15.31
C GLY A 51 -10.94 -8.43 -16.27
N GLU A 52 -11.64 -7.30 -16.37
CA GLU A 52 -11.23 -6.18 -17.22
C GLU A 52 -10.20 -5.32 -16.47
N LEU A 53 -9.16 -4.86 -17.19
CA LEU A 53 -8.20 -3.90 -16.62
C LEU A 53 -8.89 -2.54 -16.47
N LEU A 54 -9.10 -2.11 -15.22
CA LEU A 54 -9.70 -0.81 -14.91
C LEU A 54 -8.65 0.29 -14.96
N GLN A 55 -7.51 0.04 -14.33
CA GLN A 55 -6.40 0.98 -14.25
C GLN A 55 -5.09 0.24 -14.06
N SER A 56 -4.01 0.84 -14.55
CA SER A 56 -2.65 0.44 -14.23
C SER A 56 -1.91 1.64 -13.66
N LYS A 57 -1.17 1.41 -12.58
CA LYS A 57 -0.40 2.43 -11.88
C LYS A 57 1.02 1.93 -11.70
N GLY A 58 2.01 2.75 -12.00
CA GLY A 58 3.40 2.32 -11.95
C GLY A 58 4.35 3.42 -11.57
N GLY A 59 5.56 3.02 -11.19
CA GLY A 59 6.54 3.91 -10.63
C GLY A 59 7.88 3.25 -10.40
N ALA A 60 8.69 3.87 -9.55
CA ALA A 60 9.97 3.33 -9.11
C ALA A 60 9.82 2.65 -7.74
N TRP A 61 10.55 1.56 -7.51
CA TRP A 61 10.67 0.95 -6.19
C TRP A 61 12.13 0.82 -5.77
N GLU A 62 12.36 0.88 -4.47
CA GLU A 62 13.67 0.64 -3.87
C GLU A 62 13.50 0.00 -2.49
N LEU A 63 14.35 -0.96 -2.15
CA LEU A 63 14.42 -1.54 -0.81
C LEU A 63 15.65 -0.97 -0.09
N LYS A 64 15.44 -0.34 1.08
CA LYS A 64 16.52 0.13 1.96
C LYS A 64 16.30 -0.42 3.37
N GLY A 65 17.16 -1.35 3.79
CA GLY A 65 17.01 -2.03 5.07
C GLY A 65 15.74 -2.89 5.08
N ASP A 66 14.86 -2.64 6.04
CA ASP A 66 13.55 -3.28 6.21
C ASP A 66 12.40 -2.50 5.56
N SER A 67 12.72 -1.43 4.82
CA SER A 67 11.72 -0.51 4.29
C SER A 67 11.69 -0.56 2.76
N LEU A 68 10.49 -0.73 2.21
CA LEU A 68 10.18 -0.62 0.79
C LEU A 68 9.69 0.80 0.48
N PHE A 69 10.33 1.44 -0.49
CA PHE A 69 9.97 2.77 -0.98
C PHE A 69 9.31 2.61 -2.35
N LEU A 70 8.10 3.13 -2.52
CA LEU A 70 7.38 3.20 -3.79
C LEU A 70 7.22 4.66 -4.18
N THR A 71 7.67 5.02 -5.37
CA THR A 71 7.52 6.39 -5.91
C THR A 71 6.60 6.37 -7.12
N GLU A 72 5.44 7.00 -6.98
CA GLU A 72 4.41 7.16 -8.02
C GLU A 72 4.11 8.65 -8.18
N ASP A 73 4.07 9.15 -9.43
CA ASP A 73 3.74 10.55 -9.75
C ASP A 73 4.50 11.62 -8.92
N GLY A 74 5.76 11.32 -8.57
CA GLY A 74 6.64 12.21 -7.79
C GLY A 74 6.42 12.17 -6.28
N GLN A 75 5.50 11.33 -5.78
CA GLN A 75 5.29 11.08 -4.36
C GLN A 75 5.93 9.75 -3.96
N THR A 76 6.69 9.75 -2.87
CA THR A 76 7.34 8.55 -2.34
C THR A 76 6.66 8.12 -1.05
N THR A 77 6.19 6.89 -1.03
CA THR A 77 5.62 6.23 0.14
C THR A 77 6.58 5.17 0.66
N ALA A 78 6.78 5.12 1.97
CA ALA A 78 7.61 4.13 2.64
C ALA A 78 6.77 3.16 3.45
N TYR A 79 7.06 1.87 3.31
CA TYR A 79 6.43 0.80 4.07
C TYR A 79 7.50 0.00 4.79
N PHE A 80 7.27 -0.33 6.06
CA PHE A 80 7.93 -1.48 6.66
C PHE A 80 7.53 -2.73 5.88
N PHE A 81 8.52 -3.46 5.40
CA PHE A 81 8.35 -4.58 4.49
C PHE A 81 8.87 -5.87 5.14
N ASP A 82 8.00 -6.86 5.24
CA ASP A 82 8.35 -8.20 5.72
C ASP A 82 7.95 -9.24 4.68
N TRP A 83 8.89 -10.13 4.34
CA TRP A 83 8.62 -11.23 3.42
C TRP A 83 8.75 -12.56 4.14
N ARG A 84 7.64 -13.30 4.26
CA ARG A 84 7.61 -14.62 4.91
C ARG A 84 6.67 -15.56 4.19
N GLU A 85 7.14 -16.77 3.93
CA GLU A 85 6.32 -17.88 3.43
C GLU A 85 5.48 -17.55 2.16
N GLY A 86 6.06 -16.78 1.23
CA GLY A 86 5.38 -16.38 0.00
C GLY A 86 4.37 -15.24 0.18
N LYS A 87 4.40 -14.55 1.32
CA LYS A 87 3.59 -13.37 1.61
C LYS A 87 4.50 -12.16 1.83
N ALA A 88 4.15 -11.04 1.21
CA ALA A 88 4.68 -9.73 1.51
C ALA A 88 3.71 -9.01 2.45
N GLY A 89 4.19 -8.62 3.63
CA GLY A 89 3.52 -7.71 4.54
C GLY A 89 4.02 -6.28 4.35
N PHE A 90 3.10 -5.33 4.41
CA PHE A 90 3.36 -3.90 4.27
C PHE A 90 2.68 -3.19 5.43
N ILE A 91 3.43 -2.39 6.18
CA ILE A 91 2.89 -1.55 7.24
C ILE A 91 3.42 -0.14 7.04
N GLY A 92 2.55 0.86 7.02
CA GLY A 92 2.95 2.25 6.85
C GLY A 92 1.86 3.22 7.29
N TYR A 93 2.23 4.49 7.42
CA TYR A 93 1.28 5.57 7.62
C TYR A 93 1.12 6.36 6.33
N LEU A 94 -0.12 6.65 5.97
CA LEU A 94 -0.53 7.25 4.70
C LEU A 94 -1.51 8.40 4.98
N ASP A 95 -1.71 9.28 3.99
CA ASP A 95 -2.69 10.37 4.02
C ASP A 95 -3.89 9.94 3.16
N TRP A 96 -4.82 9.17 3.74
CA TRP A 96 -5.98 8.62 3.01
C TRP A 96 -7.17 9.55 3.03
N ASP A 97 -7.37 10.27 4.14
CA ASP A 97 -8.44 11.25 4.25
C ASP A 97 -8.12 12.57 3.52
N ASN A 98 -6.88 12.68 3.02
CA ASN A 98 -6.39 13.77 2.19
C ASN A 98 -6.42 15.11 2.94
N ASP A 99 -6.09 15.08 4.23
CA ASP A 99 -5.94 16.24 5.10
C ASP A 99 -4.52 16.87 5.03
N GLY A 100 -3.57 16.17 4.38
CA GLY A 100 -2.18 16.58 4.24
C GLY A 100 -1.23 15.93 5.25
N HIS A 101 -1.69 14.98 6.05
CA HIS A 101 -0.93 14.29 7.09
C HIS A 101 -0.90 12.77 6.85
N ALA A 102 0.31 12.21 6.85
CA ALA A 102 0.49 10.77 6.73
C ALA A 102 0.40 10.11 8.11
N ASP A 103 -0.79 10.04 8.70
CA ASP A 103 -1.08 9.47 10.01
C ASP A 103 -2.19 8.41 10.02
N ASP A 104 -2.68 8.01 8.85
CA ASP A 104 -3.58 6.86 8.70
C ASP A 104 -2.79 5.55 8.62
N LEU A 105 -3.06 4.63 9.55
CA LEU A 105 -2.40 3.33 9.56
C LEU A 105 -2.92 2.45 8.41
N TYR A 106 -2.00 2.01 7.56
CA TYR A 106 -2.22 1.01 6.53
C TYR A 106 -1.47 -0.28 6.84
N GLU A 107 -2.20 -1.39 6.80
CA GLU A 107 -1.65 -2.75 6.86
C GLU A 107 -2.14 -3.56 5.66
N GLY A 108 -1.21 -4.04 4.86
CA GLY A 108 -1.47 -4.80 3.64
C GLY A 108 -0.71 -6.12 3.61
N VAL A 109 -1.33 -7.14 3.02
CA VAL A 109 -0.65 -8.41 2.71
C VAL A 109 -0.87 -8.77 1.24
N GLN A 110 0.23 -8.97 0.51
CA GLN A 110 0.22 -9.51 -0.84
C GLN A 110 0.76 -10.95 -0.85
N ILE A 111 0.21 -11.80 -1.72
CA ILE A 111 0.60 -13.20 -1.82
C ILE A 111 1.30 -13.40 -3.17
N LYS A 112 2.46 -14.07 -3.14
CA LYS A 112 3.15 -14.48 -4.36
C LYS A 112 2.29 -15.48 -5.13
N LYS A 113 1.98 -15.16 -6.38
CA LYS A 113 1.33 -16.07 -7.31
C LYS A 113 2.34 -17.03 -7.95
#